data_AF-A0ABC8D9X3-F1
#
_entry.id   AF-A0ABC8D9X3-F1
#
_cell.length_a   1.000
_cell.length_b   1.000
_cell.length_c   1.000
_cell.angle_alpha   90.00
_cell.angle_beta   90.00
_cell.angle_gamma   90.00
#
_symmetry.space_group_name_H-M   'P 1'
#
loop_
_entity.id
_entity.type
_entity.pdbx_description
1 polymer ?
#
loop_
_entity_poly.entity_id
_entity_poly.type
_entity_poly.pdbx_seq_one_letter_code
_entity_poly.pdbx_strand_id
1 'polypeptide(L)'
;MSGKLTKDQLEVIRKRSEEATEGPWRIGKQSPNGLNNIGTIGGLLTAQTTDEEDANFIANARQDIPSLLDHITFLNEVISNCRCAECGDELGEDWATNSGVAFCNYCAGLNSL
;
A
#
# COMPACT_ATOMS: atom_id res chain seq x y z
N MET A 1 12.39 1.18 6.94
CA MET A 1 11.44 0.96 8.04
C MET A 1 10.61 -0.28 7.72
N SER A 2 10.71 -1.34 8.52
CA SER A 2 9.93 -2.58 8.33
C SER A 2 9.14 -2.84 9.61
N GLY A 3 7.89 -2.42 9.63
CA GLY A 3 6.95 -2.69 10.71
C GLY A 3 5.53 -2.68 10.16
N LYS A 4 4.64 -3.51 10.73
CA LYS A 4 3.23 -3.55 10.37
C LYS A 4 2.62 -2.17 10.61
N LEU A 5 2.04 -1.57 9.57
CA LEU A 5 1.34 -0.29 9.70
C LEU A 5 0.01 -0.50 10.43
N THR A 6 -0.33 0.40 11.34
CA THR A 6 -1.66 0.45 11.98
C THR A 6 -2.69 1.01 11.00
N LYS A 7 -3.99 0.82 11.31
CA LYS A 7 -5.09 1.43 10.54
C LYS A 7 -4.95 2.95 10.47
N ASP A 8 -4.65 3.58 11.60
CA ASP A 8 -4.46 5.04 11.66
C ASP A 8 -3.27 5.52 10.82
N GLN A 9 -2.18 4.75 10.78
CA GLN A 9 -1.03 5.08 9.93
C GLN A 9 -1.37 4.97 8.44
N LEU A 10 -2.15 3.96 8.04
CA LEU A 10 -2.63 3.82 6.67
C LEU A 10 -3.56 4.98 6.29
N GLU A 11 -4.45 5.39 7.18
CA GLU A 11 -5.37 6.52 6.95
C GLU A 11 -4.61 7.85 6.79
N VAL A 12 -3.58 8.06 7.60
CA VAL A 12 -2.69 9.21 7.47
C VAL A 12 -1.97 9.23 6.11
N ILE A 13 -1.58 8.07 5.56
CA ILE A 13 -0.99 7.97 4.21
C ILE A 13 -2.06 8.26 3.15
N ARG A 14 -3.25 7.69 3.28
CA ARG A 14 -4.40 7.90 2.37
C ARG A 14 -4.72 9.38 2.25
N LYS A 15 -4.90 10.06 3.40
CA LYS A 15 -5.19 11.49 3.45
C LYS A 15 -4.12 12.34 2.74
N ARG A 16 -2.82 12.07 2.98
CA ARG A 16 -1.74 12.77 2.26
C ARG A 16 -1.80 12.55 0.75
N SER A 17 -2.16 11.33 0.32
CA SER A 17 -2.30 11.01 -1.11
C SER A 17 -3.50 11.71 -1.76
N GLU A 18 -4.58 11.92 -1.01
CA GLU A 18 -5.80 12.59 -1.47
C GLU A 18 -5.66 14.12 -1.49
N GLU A 19 -4.96 14.69 -0.51
CA GLU A 19 -4.67 16.14 -0.43
C GLU A 19 -3.64 16.60 -1.48
N ALA A 20 -2.83 15.68 -2.01
CA ALA A 20 -1.90 15.98 -3.09
C ALA A 20 -2.62 16.30 -4.41
N THR A 21 -1.97 17.07 -5.28
CA THR A 21 -2.49 17.41 -6.62
C THR A 21 -3.02 16.19 -7.35
N GLU A 22 -4.20 16.31 -7.94
CA GLU A 22 -4.85 15.21 -8.69
C GLU A 22 -3.92 14.67 -9.79
N GLY A 23 -3.92 13.35 -9.96
CA GLY A 23 -3.12 12.67 -10.98
C GLY A 23 -3.82 12.56 -12.34
N PRO A 24 -3.20 11.87 -13.32
CA PRO A 24 -1.89 11.26 -13.25
C PRO A 24 -0.78 12.32 -13.33
N TRP A 25 0.26 12.14 -12.51
CA TRP A 25 1.51 12.89 -12.71
C TRP A 25 2.34 12.23 -13.80
N ARG A 26 3.13 13.04 -14.52
CA ARG A 26 3.97 12.60 -15.63
C ARG A 26 5.25 13.41 -15.67
N ILE A 27 6.30 12.79 -16.22
CA ILE A 27 7.50 13.51 -16.62
C ILE A 27 7.16 14.32 -17.89
N GLY A 28 7.27 15.63 -17.78
CA GLY A 28 7.04 16.57 -18.86
C GLY A 28 8.33 16.95 -19.60
N LYS A 29 8.25 18.03 -20.38
CA LYS A 29 9.43 18.61 -21.03
C LYS A 29 10.46 19.03 -19.97
N GLN A 30 11.72 18.68 -20.18
CA GLN A 30 12.82 19.15 -19.33
C GLN A 30 12.90 20.67 -19.29
N SER A 31 13.28 21.20 -18.13
CA SER A 31 13.54 22.62 -17.96
C SER A 31 14.77 23.06 -18.77
N PRO A 32 14.95 24.38 -19.01
CA PRO A 32 16.12 24.89 -19.75
C PRO A 32 17.48 24.52 -19.13
N ASN A 33 17.52 24.24 -17.83
CA ASN A 33 18.71 23.76 -17.12
C ASN A 33 18.85 22.22 -17.10
N GLY A 34 18.05 21.49 -17.90
CA GLY A 34 18.17 20.04 -18.09
C GLY A 34 17.52 19.19 -17.00
N LEU A 35 16.67 19.76 -16.14
CA LEU A 35 16.03 19.01 -15.04
C LEU A 35 14.72 18.39 -15.49
N ASN A 36 14.40 17.23 -14.92
CA ASN A 36 13.17 16.49 -15.18
C ASN A 36 12.03 17.18 -14.42
N ASN A 37 11.03 17.66 -15.15
CA ASN A 37 9.83 18.27 -14.58
C ASN A 37 8.74 17.22 -14.40
N ILE A 38 8.14 17.16 -13.22
CA ILE A 38 7.02 16.27 -12.93
C ILE A 38 5.79 17.13 -12.62
N GLY A 39 4.67 16.83 -13.27
CA GLY A 39 3.41 17.54 -13.08
C GLY A 39 2.25 16.87 -13.81
N THR A 40 1.12 17.56 -13.89
CA THR A 40 -0.07 17.09 -14.62
C THR A 40 -0.12 17.65 -16.04
N ILE A 41 -0.89 17.01 -16.92
CA ILE A 41 -1.09 17.53 -18.28
C ILE A 41 -1.84 18.86 -18.19
N GLY A 42 -1.21 19.93 -18.67
CA GLY A 42 -1.78 21.28 -18.64
C GLY A 42 -1.83 21.94 -17.27
N GLY A 43 -1.26 21.30 -16.23
CA GLY A 43 -1.21 21.86 -14.88
C GLY A 43 0.15 22.43 -14.50
N LEU A 44 0.31 22.69 -13.19
CA LEU A 44 1.51 23.26 -12.61
C LEU A 44 2.59 22.20 -12.34
N LEU A 45 3.82 22.67 -12.12
CA LEU A 45 4.96 21.84 -11.69
C LEU A 45 4.72 21.32 -10.27
N THR A 46 4.79 20.00 -10.08
CA THR A 46 4.69 19.33 -8.78
C THR A 46 6.07 19.11 -8.17
N ALA A 47 7.04 18.69 -8.99
CA ALA A 47 8.41 18.42 -8.55
C ALA A 47 9.41 18.58 -9.70
N GLN A 48 10.68 18.72 -9.34
CA GLN A 48 11.80 18.74 -10.28
C GLN A 48 12.99 18.00 -9.68
N THR A 49 13.66 17.18 -10.49
CA THR A 49 14.86 16.43 -10.08
C THR A 49 15.86 16.33 -11.23
N THR A 50 17.13 16.09 -10.89
CA THR A 50 18.21 15.82 -11.85
C THR A 50 18.20 14.37 -12.34
N ASP A 51 17.69 13.45 -11.53
CA ASP A 51 17.74 12.02 -11.80
C ASP A 51 16.45 11.53 -12.48
N GLU A 52 16.57 10.63 -13.46
CA GLU A 52 15.43 10.13 -14.22
C GLU A 52 14.66 9.04 -13.44
N GLU A 53 15.33 8.24 -12.63
CA GLU A 53 14.70 7.20 -11.81
C GLU A 53 13.88 7.85 -10.71
N ASP A 54 14.40 8.90 -10.05
CA ASP A 54 13.65 9.72 -9.10
C ASP A 54 12.41 10.34 -9.75
N ALA A 55 12.56 10.89 -10.96
CA ALA A 55 11.45 11.50 -11.69
C ALA A 55 10.35 10.47 -11.99
N ASN A 56 10.74 9.26 -12.40
CA ASN A 56 9.82 8.16 -12.67
C ASN A 56 9.12 7.69 -11.39
N PHE A 57 9.87 7.54 -10.30
CA PHE A 57 9.29 7.16 -9.00
C PHE A 57 8.24 8.19 -8.55
N ILE A 58 8.57 9.49 -8.57
CA ILE A 58 7.66 10.56 -8.16
C ILE A 58 6.42 10.60 -9.07
N ALA A 59 6.61 10.51 -10.39
CA ALA A 59 5.50 10.56 -11.35
C ALA A 59 4.49 9.40 -11.16
N ASN A 60 4.97 8.21 -10.83
CA ASN A 60 4.12 7.04 -10.62
C ASN A 60 3.55 6.96 -9.20
N ALA A 61 4.21 7.56 -8.19
CA ALA A 61 3.76 7.53 -6.80
C ALA A 61 2.30 7.97 -6.61
N ARG A 62 1.82 8.95 -7.40
CA ARG A 62 0.44 9.43 -7.31
C ARG A 62 -0.60 8.37 -7.75
N GLN A 63 -0.21 7.35 -8.50
CA GLN A 63 -1.06 6.24 -8.94
C GLN A 63 -0.77 4.98 -8.10
N ASP A 64 0.50 4.71 -7.82
CA ASP A 64 0.94 3.51 -7.11
C ASP A 64 0.50 3.51 -5.65
N ILE A 65 0.60 4.66 -4.96
CA ILE A 65 0.23 4.75 -3.53
C ILE A 65 -1.26 4.47 -3.32
N PRO A 66 -2.22 5.12 -4.03
CA PRO A 66 -3.63 4.76 -3.92
C PRO A 66 -3.89 3.28 -4.23
N SER A 67 -3.30 2.76 -5.32
CA SER A 67 -3.49 1.37 -5.73
C SER A 67 -3.00 0.39 -4.66
N LEU A 68 -1.86 0.69 -4.03
CA LEU A 68 -1.32 -0.11 -2.93
C LEU A 68 -2.22 -0.06 -1.68
N LEU A 69 -2.73 1.12 -1.33
CA LEU A 69 -3.64 1.28 -0.19
C LEU A 69 -4.96 0.51 -0.40
N ASP A 70 -5.48 0.51 -1.62
CA ASP A 70 -6.68 -0.24 -1.98
C ASP A 70 -6.42 -1.74 -1.95
N HIS A 71 -5.24 -2.19 -2.42
CA HIS A 71 -4.83 -3.58 -2.30
C HIS A 71 -4.67 -4.03 -0.84
N ILE A 72 -4.09 -3.20 0.03
CA ILE A 72 -4.00 -3.47 1.47
C ILE A 72 -5.40 -3.58 2.09
N THR A 73 -6.33 -2.71 1.68
CA THR A 73 -7.73 -2.75 2.14
C THR A 73 -8.38 -4.07 1.76
N PHE A 74 -8.25 -4.48 0.49
CA PHE A 74 -8.72 -5.78 0.01
C PHE A 74 -8.12 -6.96 0.81
N LEU A 75 -6.80 -6.96 1.04
CA LEU A 75 -6.15 -8.02 1.82
C LEU A 75 -6.66 -8.08 3.26
N ASN A 76 -6.87 -6.92 3.90
CA ASN A 76 -7.44 -6.86 5.24
C ASN A 76 -8.88 -7.41 5.28
N GLU A 77 -9.70 -7.13 4.27
CA GLU A 77 -11.05 -7.70 4.14
C GLU A 77 -11.00 -9.23 3.97
N VAL A 78 -10.14 -9.74 3.08
CA VAL A 78 -9.95 -11.18 2.90
C VAL A 78 -9.54 -11.85 4.21
N ILE A 79 -8.55 -11.30 4.92
CA ILE A 79 -8.07 -11.83 6.20
C ILE A 79 -9.16 -11.81 7.27
N SER A 80 -9.97 -10.74 7.34
CA SER A 80 -11.08 -10.65 8.31
C SER A 80 -12.17 -11.70 8.09
N ASN A 81 -12.29 -12.22 6.87
CA ASN A 81 -13.20 -13.30 6.51
C ASN A 81 -12.60 -14.70 6.70
N CYS A 82 -11.30 -14.80 6.99
CA CYS A 82 -10.70 -16.10 7.29
C CYS A 82 -11.31 -16.68 8.57
N ARG A 83 -11.48 -18.00 8.55
CA ARG A 83 -12.01 -18.80 9.65
C ARG A 83 -11.03 -19.92 9.95
N CYS A 84 -11.01 -20.38 11.20
CA CYS A 84 -10.26 -21.55 11.60
C CYS A 84 -10.69 -22.75 10.77
N ALA A 85 -9.72 -23.43 10.15
CA ALA A 85 -10.02 -24.58 9.30
C ALA A 85 -10.63 -25.77 10.06
N GLU A 86 -10.39 -25.87 11.38
CA GLU A 86 -10.92 -26.95 12.23
C GLU A 86 -12.30 -26.61 12.78
N CYS A 87 -12.43 -25.50 13.50
CA CYS A 87 -13.67 -25.18 14.23
C CYS A 87 -14.60 -24.20 13.51
N GLY A 88 -14.16 -23.56 12.43
CA GLY A 88 -14.93 -22.55 11.70
C GLY A 88 -15.04 -21.18 12.41
N ASP A 89 -14.41 -21.02 13.57
CA ASP A 89 -14.44 -19.75 14.31
C ASP A 89 -13.64 -18.65 13.61
N GLU A 90 -13.96 -17.39 13.93
CA GLU A 90 -13.20 -16.23 13.46
C GLU A 90 -11.74 -16.28 13.92
N LEU A 91 -10.82 -16.01 13.00
CA LEU A 91 -9.42 -15.85 13.36
C LEU A 91 -9.25 -14.48 14.01
N GLY A 92 -8.88 -14.47 15.29
CA GLY A 92 -8.52 -13.26 16.02
C GLY A 92 -7.14 -12.71 15.64
N GLU A 93 -6.56 -11.86 16.48
CA GLU A 93 -5.22 -11.31 16.24
C GLU A 93 -4.11 -12.37 16.35
N ASP A 94 -4.35 -13.41 17.13
CA ASP A 94 -3.41 -14.50 17.37
C ASP A 94 -3.92 -15.81 16.73
N TRP A 95 -3.38 -16.10 15.54
CA TRP A 95 -3.67 -17.28 14.75
C TRP A 95 -2.38 -17.85 14.16
N ALA A 96 -2.41 -19.12 13.74
CA ALA A 96 -1.25 -19.80 13.18
C ALA A 96 -1.53 -20.36 11.79
N THR A 97 -0.50 -20.45 10.97
CA THR A 97 -0.52 -21.17 9.69
C THR A 97 0.21 -22.50 9.80
N ASN A 98 -0.38 -23.57 9.28
CA ASN A 98 0.35 -24.78 8.93
C ASN A 98 0.11 -25.08 7.45
N SER A 99 1.19 -25.11 6.65
CA SER A 99 1.13 -25.43 5.21
C SER A 99 0.12 -24.58 4.41
N GLY A 100 -0.01 -23.30 4.77
CA GLY A 100 -0.95 -22.37 4.14
C GLY A 100 -2.39 -22.45 4.65
N VAL A 101 -2.69 -23.34 5.58
CA VAL A 101 -4.00 -23.45 6.24
C VAL A 101 -3.97 -22.70 7.57
N ALA A 102 -4.99 -21.90 7.83
CA ALA A 102 -5.08 -21.04 9.01
C ALA A 102 -5.91 -21.69 10.13
N PHE A 103 -5.41 -21.62 11.36
CA PHE A 103 -6.02 -22.20 12.55
C PHE A 103 -6.09 -21.16 13.67
N CYS A 104 -7.16 -21.19 14.48
CA CYS A 104 -7.16 -20.45 15.74
C CYS A 104 -6.11 -21.05 16.69
N ASN A 105 -5.59 -20.26 17.62
CA ASN A 105 -4.54 -20.72 18.55
C ASN A 105 -4.91 -21.98 19.33
N TYR A 106 -6.20 -22.15 19.67
CA TYR A 106 -6.67 -23.36 20.35
C TYR A 106 -6.48 -24.60 19.48
N CYS A 107 -7.00 -24.59 18.25
CA CYS A 107 -6.86 -25.70 17.31
C CYS A 107 -5.40 -25.89 16.86
N ALA A 108 -4.63 -24.81 16.72
CA ALA A 108 -3.21 -24.90 16.42
C ALA A 108 -2.43 -25.63 17.54
N GLY A 109 -2.72 -25.32 18.81
CA GLY A 109 -2.11 -26.00 19.95
C GLY A 109 -2.49 -27.49 20.07
N LEU A 110 -3.70 -27.86 19.64
CA LEU A 110 -4.14 -29.26 19.59
C LEU A 110 -3.44 -30.05 18.47
N ASN A 111 -3.18 -29.41 17.33
CA ASN A 111 -2.49 -30.01 16.18
C ASN A 111 -0.95 -29.99 16.30
N SER A 112 -0.40 -29.56 17.44
CA SER A 112 1.05 -29.50 17.73
C SER A 112 1.57 -30.73 18.50
N LEU A 113 0.72 -31.76 18.72
CA LEU A 113 1.04 -33.07 19.30
C LEU A 113 0.96 -34.15 18.22
#